data_AF-A0A2G9XN00-F1
#
_entry.id   AF-A0A2G9XN00-F1
#
_cell.length_a   1.000
_cell.length_b   1.000
_cell.length_c   1.000
_cell.angle_alpha   90.00
_cell.angle_beta   90.00
_cell.angle_gamma   90.00
#
_symmetry.space_group_name_H-M   'P 1'
#
loop_
_entity.id
_entity.type
_entity.pdbx_description
1 polymer ?
#
loop_
_entity_poly.entity_id
_entity_poly.type
_entity_poly.pdbx_seq_one_letter_code
_entity_poly.pdbx_strand_id
1 'polypeptide(L)'
;MIVNRLRTKPITEVLRFIRVETQGRSGNHVNLDELEAIRLDLEGRIKQGFKGTIGVITSFREQQQRAEKYFREHMRDYLRLKEEQKLSIWFVGDVQGEERDIVYYTFVEDRMNSEGGLKSIYPIPDGTADTIKSLKMQRLNVGFSRARDTMVFVHSMPLEDYMDTRLGDALRFYWTLLKDTKRSDHFIVEEKTFDSPKEKELYQLLLQTDFFQKNRERMHIIPQFDIGRYIAQEYKKYIPKYRVDFLVTLAEGGRERSLILEYDGLEYHTKDPSVVRSLEDFREEYLEYDIRRQLELESYGYRFLRINKFSLAPVKEGQTKVDVLNDLMIRYFDRQEV
;
A
#
# COMPACT_ATOMS: atom_id res chain seq x y z
N MET A 1 4.99 13.22 0.55
CA MET A 1 4.97 12.37 -0.67
C MET A 1 5.34 10.92 -0.27
N ILE A 2 4.62 10.35 0.71
CA ILE A 2 4.94 9.05 1.34
C ILE A 2 4.18 7.90 0.67
N VAL A 3 2.98 8.17 0.14
CA VAL A 3 2.04 7.14 -0.36
C VAL A 3 2.43 6.54 -1.72
N ASN A 4 3.60 6.92 -2.26
CA ASN A 4 4.12 6.39 -3.53
C ASN A 4 5.42 5.58 -3.35
N ARG A 5 5.85 5.31 -2.11
CA ARG A 5 6.81 4.22 -1.84
C ARG A 5 6.02 2.92 -1.90
N LEU A 6 6.60 1.91 -2.55
CA LEU A 6 5.99 0.61 -2.78
C LEU A 6 5.17 0.15 -1.58
N ARG A 7 3.86 -0.05 -1.81
CA ARG A 7 2.94 -0.53 -0.80
C ARG A 7 3.12 -2.05 -0.71
N THR A 8 3.35 -2.56 0.49
CA THR A 8 3.37 -3.99 0.83
C THR A 8 2.01 -4.52 1.28
N LYS A 9 0.97 -3.66 1.13
CA LYS A 9 -0.40 -3.89 1.56
C LYS A 9 -1.34 -3.29 0.49
N PRO A 10 -2.56 -3.84 0.31
CA PRO A 10 -3.57 -3.25 -0.56
C PRO A 10 -3.75 -1.76 -0.25
N ILE A 11 -4.02 -0.92 -1.28
CA ILE A 11 -4.25 0.52 -1.03
C ILE A 11 -5.42 0.76 -0.08
N THR A 12 -6.36 -0.18 -0.01
CA THR A 12 -7.51 -0.16 0.91
C THR A 12 -7.09 -0.38 2.36
N GLU A 13 -5.94 -0.99 2.60
CA GLU A 13 -5.34 -1.17 3.93
C GLU A 13 -4.38 -0.03 4.28
N VAL A 14 -3.80 0.63 3.27
CA VAL A 14 -2.89 1.78 3.42
C VAL A 14 -3.63 3.10 3.53
N LEU A 15 -4.77 3.27 2.85
CA LEU A 15 -5.47 4.53 2.70
C LEU A 15 -6.97 4.31 2.84
N ARG A 16 -7.55 4.85 3.92
CA ARG A 16 -8.96 4.70 4.24
C ARG A 16 -9.61 6.05 4.49
N PHE A 17 -10.89 6.13 4.12
CA PHE A 17 -11.75 7.26 4.38
C PHE A 17 -12.97 6.75 5.14
N ILE A 18 -13.25 7.37 6.28
CA ILE A 18 -14.42 7.11 7.11
C ILE A 18 -15.25 8.39 7.06
N ARG A 19 -16.34 8.35 6.31
CA ARG A 19 -17.33 9.42 6.31
C ARG A 19 -18.23 9.27 7.53
N VAL A 20 -18.43 10.36 8.25
CA VAL A 20 -19.26 10.44 9.44
C VAL A 20 -20.43 11.37 9.18
N GLU A 21 -21.62 11.02 9.67
CA GLU A 21 -22.77 11.92 9.72
C GLU A 21 -22.87 12.48 11.13
N THR A 22 -22.81 13.81 11.26
CA THR A 22 -22.84 14.51 12.53
C THR A 22 -24.26 14.57 13.08
N GLN A 23 -24.44 14.15 14.33
CA GLN A 23 -25.77 14.09 14.96
C GLN A 23 -26.13 15.33 15.77
N GLY A 24 -25.23 16.31 15.84
CA GLY A 24 -25.48 17.62 16.44
C GLY A 24 -24.20 18.30 16.92
N ARG A 25 -24.38 19.43 17.62
CA ARG A 25 -23.25 20.20 18.17
C ARG A 25 -22.64 19.51 19.38
N SER A 26 -21.34 19.28 19.30
CA SER A 26 -20.54 18.63 20.34
C SER A 26 -19.67 19.61 21.15
N GLY A 27 -19.61 20.86 20.70
CA GLY A 27 -18.84 21.94 21.31
C GLY A 27 -17.95 22.65 20.29
N ASN A 28 -17.40 23.81 20.65
CA ASN A 28 -16.53 24.54 19.73
C ASN A 28 -15.30 23.72 19.35
N HIS A 29 -15.10 23.53 18.04
CA HIS A 29 -13.98 22.77 17.47
C HIS A 29 -13.88 21.33 18.00
N VAL A 30 -15.01 20.72 18.35
CA VAL A 30 -15.10 19.35 18.83
C VAL A 30 -16.17 18.60 18.03
N ASN A 31 -15.84 17.40 17.56
CA ASN A 31 -16.78 16.52 16.87
C ASN A 31 -16.70 15.12 17.50
N LEU A 32 -17.73 14.75 18.28
CA LEU A 32 -17.77 13.46 18.98
C LEU A 32 -18.04 12.29 18.06
N ASP A 33 -18.76 12.50 16.96
CA ASP A 33 -19.10 11.45 16.00
C ASP A 33 -17.82 10.98 15.27
N GLU A 34 -16.90 11.90 14.93
CA GLU A 34 -15.58 11.53 14.41
C GLU A 34 -14.75 10.74 15.44
N LEU A 35 -14.82 11.08 16.73
CA LEU A 35 -14.13 10.34 17.78
C LEU A 35 -14.72 8.94 17.99
N GLU A 36 -16.04 8.81 17.95
CA GLU A 36 -16.70 7.51 18.04
C GLU A 36 -16.33 6.62 16.85
N ALA A 37 -16.31 7.18 15.64
CA ALA A 37 -15.89 6.45 14.44
C ALA A 37 -14.44 5.95 14.55
N ILE A 38 -13.53 6.78 15.07
CA ILE A 38 -12.14 6.37 15.37
C ILE A 38 -12.13 5.25 16.41
N ARG A 39 -12.93 5.38 17.49
CA ARG A 39 -12.99 4.39 18.56
C ARG A 39 -13.41 3.02 18.04
N LEU A 40 -14.49 2.99 17.27
CA LEU A 40 -15.05 1.76 16.70
C LEU A 40 -14.07 1.08 15.73
N ASP A 41 -13.45 1.85 14.82
CA ASP A 41 -12.46 1.30 13.89
C ASP A 41 -11.23 0.76 14.64
N LEU A 42 -10.76 1.49 15.67
CA LEU A 42 -9.61 1.07 16.45
C LEU A 42 -9.89 -0.22 17.23
N GLU A 43 -11.04 -0.31 17.92
CA GLU A 43 -11.44 -1.54 18.62
C GLU A 43 -11.57 -2.73 17.68
N GLY A 44 -12.10 -2.52 16.47
CA GLY A 44 -12.17 -3.55 15.43
C GLY A 44 -10.78 -4.08 15.06
N ARG A 45 -9.82 -3.20 14.82
CA ARG A 45 -8.43 -3.57 14.47
C ARG A 45 -7.71 -4.30 15.59
N ILE A 46 -7.89 -3.86 16.83
CA ILE A 46 -7.29 -4.52 17.99
C ILE A 46 -7.85 -5.94 18.15
N LYS A 47 -9.17 -6.12 17.99
CA LYS A 47 -9.79 -7.45 17.97
C LYS A 47 -9.26 -8.35 16.85
N GLN A 48 -8.91 -7.77 15.70
CA GLN A 48 -8.27 -8.46 14.57
C GLN A 48 -6.76 -8.71 14.79
N GLY A 49 -6.20 -8.36 15.95
CA GLY A 49 -4.82 -8.65 16.30
C GLY A 49 -3.80 -7.60 15.86
N PHE A 50 -4.21 -6.37 15.57
CA PHE A 50 -3.27 -5.28 15.26
C PHE A 50 -2.34 -4.99 16.46
N LYS A 51 -1.03 -4.99 16.21
CA LYS A 51 0.02 -4.75 17.23
C LYS A 51 0.90 -3.54 16.93
N GLY A 52 0.62 -2.81 15.86
CA GLY A 52 1.41 -1.63 15.47
C GLY A 52 1.12 -0.42 16.37
N THR A 53 1.92 0.61 16.16
CA THR A 53 1.81 1.89 16.86
C THR A 53 0.70 2.78 16.29
N ILE A 54 0.00 3.52 17.16
CA ILE A 54 -1.21 4.28 16.81
C ILE A 54 -1.04 5.78 17.03
N GLY A 55 -1.43 6.58 16.05
CA GLY A 55 -1.50 8.03 16.12
C GLY A 55 -2.90 8.55 15.80
N VAL A 56 -3.30 9.63 16.46
CA VAL A 56 -4.49 10.41 16.12
C VAL A 56 -4.08 11.87 15.99
N ILE A 57 -4.27 12.46 14.82
CA ILE A 57 -3.96 13.86 14.53
C ILE A 57 -5.28 14.62 14.36
N THR A 58 -5.43 15.68 15.14
CA THR A 58 -6.61 16.54 15.13
C THR A 58 -6.26 17.91 14.55
N SER A 59 -7.21 18.51 13.81
CA SER A 59 -7.05 19.88 13.30
C SER A 59 -7.15 20.94 14.39
N PHE A 60 -7.70 20.64 15.56
CA PHE A 60 -7.95 21.59 16.65
C PHE A 60 -7.48 21.06 18.01
N ARG A 61 -7.00 21.96 18.89
CA ARG A 61 -6.51 21.60 20.23
C ARG A 61 -7.65 21.13 21.13
N GLU A 62 -8.83 21.71 20.98
CA GLU A 62 -10.05 21.36 21.70
C GLU A 62 -10.45 19.92 21.39
N GLN A 63 -10.40 19.52 20.11
CA GLN A 63 -10.58 18.13 19.70
C GLN A 63 -9.52 17.21 20.28
N GLN A 64 -8.24 17.61 20.34
CA GLN A 64 -7.19 16.80 20.96
C GLN A 64 -7.49 16.54 22.45
N GLN A 65 -7.82 17.58 23.21
CA GLN A 65 -8.15 17.47 24.63
C GLN A 65 -9.40 16.62 24.84
N ARG A 66 -10.43 16.82 23.99
CA ARG A 66 -11.64 16.02 24.06
C ARG A 66 -11.39 14.55 23.73
N ALA A 67 -10.58 14.26 22.70
CA ALA A 67 -10.20 12.92 22.30
C ALA A 67 -9.47 12.16 23.42
N GLU A 68 -8.52 12.81 24.11
CA GLU A 68 -7.82 12.18 25.24
C GLU A 68 -8.78 11.80 26.37
N LYS A 69 -9.75 12.68 26.70
CA LYS A 69 -10.79 12.38 27.70
C LYS A 69 -11.74 11.28 27.20
N TYR A 70 -12.21 11.42 25.96
CA TYR A 70 -13.19 10.52 25.36
C TYR A 70 -12.68 9.09 25.26
N PHE A 71 -11.48 8.88 24.70
CA PHE A 71 -10.92 7.53 24.59
C PHE A 71 -10.62 6.91 25.94
N ARG A 72 -10.17 7.69 26.92
CA ARG A 72 -9.98 7.20 28.30
C ARG A 72 -11.28 6.72 28.93
N GLU A 73 -12.39 7.40 28.66
CA GLU A 73 -13.71 7.06 29.20
C GLU A 73 -14.36 5.87 28.47
N HIS A 74 -14.13 5.73 27.17
CA HIS A 74 -14.91 4.83 26.31
C HIS A 74 -14.13 3.61 25.79
N MET A 75 -12.81 3.60 25.85
CA MET A 75 -11.99 2.43 25.48
C MET A 75 -11.51 1.70 26.72
N ARG A 76 -11.93 0.45 26.90
CA ARG A 76 -11.49 -0.40 28.03
C ARG A 76 -9.97 -0.59 28.07
N ASP A 77 -9.36 -0.70 26.89
CA ASP A 77 -7.92 -0.97 26.74
C ASP A 77 -7.07 0.29 26.64
N TYR A 78 -7.63 1.49 26.89
CA TYR A 78 -6.92 2.75 26.62
C TYR A 78 -5.51 2.83 27.25
N LEU A 79 -5.36 2.41 28.51
CA LEU A 79 -4.05 2.40 29.19
C LEU A 79 -3.08 1.43 28.50
N ARG A 80 -3.53 0.22 28.18
CA ARG A 80 -2.75 -0.77 27.44
C ARG A 80 -2.32 -0.23 26.07
N LEU A 81 -3.22 0.45 25.34
CA LEU A 81 -2.92 1.06 24.06
C LEU A 81 -1.87 2.18 24.14
N LYS A 82 -1.88 2.97 25.23
CA LYS A 82 -0.83 3.97 25.49
C LYS A 82 0.53 3.30 25.70
N GLU A 83 0.58 2.17 26.40
CA GLU A 83 1.82 1.49 26.77
C GLU A 83 2.38 0.60 25.66
N GLU A 84 1.57 -0.28 25.10
CA GLU A 84 1.97 -1.30 24.12
C GLU A 84 1.99 -0.75 22.69
N GLN A 85 0.91 -0.13 22.24
CA GLN A 85 0.76 0.42 20.88
C GLN A 85 1.14 1.91 20.80
N LYS A 86 1.73 2.48 21.86
CA LYS A 86 2.21 3.89 21.88
C LYS A 86 1.16 4.89 21.38
N LEU A 87 -0.12 4.66 21.72
CA LEU A 87 -1.23 5.52 21.29
C LEU A 87 -0.93 6.98 21.65
N SER A 88 -0.97 7.86 20.66
CA SER A 88 -0.72 9.29 20.88
C SER A 88 -1.72 10.13 20.12
N ILE A 89 -2.19 11.20 20.77
CA ILE A 89 -3.20 12.11 20.23
C ILE A 89 -2.60 13.49 20.19
N TRP A 90 -2.56 14.08 19.01
CA TRP A 90 -1.89 15.33 18.77
C TRP A 90 -2.78 16.33 18.06
N PHE A 91 -2.61 17.59 18.41
CA PHE A 91 -2.95 18.69 17.52
C PHE A 91 -1.92 18.77 16.40
N VAL A 92 -2.36 18.96 15.15
CA VAL A 92 -1.50 19.01 13.95
C VAL A 92 -0.34 20.02 14.05
N GLY A 93 -0.50 21.08 14.85
CA GLY A 93 0.57 22.07 15.08
C GLY A 93 1.71 21.62 15.99
N ASP A 94 1.51 20.56 16.79
CA ASP A 94 2.49 20.13 17.79
C ASP A 94 3.26 18.88 17.34
N VAL A 95 2.82 18.20 16.28
CA VAL A 95 3.48 16.96 15.87
C VAL A 95 4.83 17.26 15.23
N GLN A 96 5.90 16.72 15.80
CA GLN A 96 7.24 16.80 15.22
C GLN A 96 7.99 15.49 15.45
N GLY A 97 8.66 14.99 14.41
CA GLY A 97 9.65 13.89 14.51
C GLY A 97 9.10 12.49 14.81
N GLU A 98 7.91 12.35 15.37
CA GLU A 98 7.31 11.06 15.70
C GLU A 98 6.48 10.50 14.55
N GLU A 99 6.57 9.20 14.30
CA GLU A 99 5.75 8.49 13.30
C GLU A 99 5.00 7.32 13.96
N ARG A 100 3.91 6.85 13.33
CA ARG A 100 3.09 5.73 13.78
C ARG A 100 2.70 4.84 12.61
N ASP A 101 2.52 3.56 12.88
CA ASP A 101 2.14 2.58 11.85
C ASP A 101 0.76 2.93 11.28
N ILE A 102 -0.20 3.25 12.14
CA ILE A 102 -1.49 3.82 11.73
C ILE A 102 -1.67 5.23 12.28
N VAL A 103 -2.14 6.16 11.44
CA VAL A 103 -2.55 7.50 11.86
C VAL A 103 -3.98 7.80 11.39
N TYR A 104 -4.83 8.15 12.35
CA TYR A 104 -6.15 8.72 12.12
C TYR A 104 -6.06 10.24 12.02
N TYR A 105 -6.74 10.83 11.06
CA TYR A 105 -6.84 12.28 10.87
C TYR A 105 -8.30 12.69 11.06
N THR A 106 -8.60 13.51 12.07
CA THR A 106 -9.93 14.07 12.34
C THR A 106 -9.91 15.57 12.07
N PHE A 107 -10.88 16.02 11.27
CA PHE A 107 -10.91 17.38 10.75
C PHE A 107 -11.91 18.27 11.45
N VAL A 108 -12.92 17.70 12.11
CA VAL A 108 -13.97 18.38 12.90
C VAL A 108 -14.92 19.25 12.09
N GLU A 109 -14.44 19.90 11.03
CA GLU A 109 -15.22 20.89 10.29
C GLU A 109 -16.50 20.29 9.70
N ASP A 110 -17.60 20.98 10.03
CA ASP A 110 -18.96 20.69 9.62
C ASP A 110 -19.74 22.00 9.45
N ARG A 111 -20.06 22.31 8.19
CA ARG A 111 -20.81 23.52 7.81
C ARG A 111 -22.25 23.50 8.31
N MET A 112 -22.87 22.34 8.48
CA MET A 112 -24.27 22.23 8.91
C MET A 112 -24.42 22.65 10.37
N ASN A 113 -23.45 22.29 11.21
CA ASN A 113 -23.44 22.66 12.63
C ASN A 113 -22.62 23.92 12.92
N SER A 114 -22.05 24.58 11.90
CA SER A 114 -21.11 25.72 12.04
C SER A 114 -19.94 25.41 12.98
N GLU A 115 -19.44 24.17 12.95
CA GLU A 115 -18.27 23.76 13.71
C GLU A 115 -17.05 23.78 12.79
N GLY A 116 -15.93 24.32 13.27
CA GLY A 116 -14.68 24.38 12.51
C GLY A 116 -14.34 25.76 11.94
N GLY A 117 -13.49 25.77 10.93
CA GLY A 117 -12.77 26.97 10.48
C GLY A 117 -11.35 26.61 10.04
N LEU A 118 -11.23 25.63 9.15
CA LEU A 118 -9.94 25.05 8.78
C LEU A 118 -8.99 26.05 8.10
N LYS A 119 -9.52 27.15 7.56
CA LYS A 119 -8.74 28.29 7.04
C LYS A 119 -7.80 28.91 8.10
N SER A 120 -8.13 28.79 9.38
CA SER A 120 -7.26 29.26 10.48
C SER A 120 -6.07 28.32 10.71
N ILE A 121 -6.22 27.03 10.39
CA ILE A 121 -5.25 25.97 10.64
C ILE A 121 -4.38 25.68 9.41
N TYR A 122 -5.01 25.57 8.25
CA TYR A 122 -4.41 25.18 6.97
C TYR A 122 -4.37 26.37 5.99
N PRO A 123 -3.46 26.33 5.00
CA PRO A 123 -3.34 27.40 4.01
C PRO A 123 -4.57 27.46 3.10
N ILE A 124 -4.86 28.64 2.59
CA ILE A 124 -5.92 28.89 1.59
C ILE A 124 -5.26 28.89 0.21
N PRO A 125 -5.84 28.25 -0.82
CA PRO A 125 -5.33 28.32 -2.18
C PRO A 125 -5.18 29.77 -2.65
N ASP A 126 -4.06 30.09 -3.29
CA ASP A 126 -3.75 31.41 -3.87
C ASP A 126 -3.64 32.55 -2.84
N GLY A 127 -3.52 32.22 -1.55
CA GLY A 127 -3.33 33.18 -0.48
C GLY A 127 -1.87 33.63 -0.31
N THR A 128 -1.65 34.78 0.34
CA THR A 128 -0.31 35.35 0.62
C THR A 128 0.63 34.46 1.45
N ALA A 129 0.10 33.39 2.07
CA ALA A 129 0.83 32.42 2.90
C ALA A 129 1.27 31.15 2.13
N ASP A 130 1.18 31.10 0.81
CA ASP A 130 1.56 29.94 -0.03
C ASP A 130 3.09 29.75 -0.22
N THR A 131 3.93 30.40 0.60
CA THR A 131 5.36 30.06 0.64
C THR A 131 5.57 28.78 1.44
N ILE A 132 6.43 27.87 0.96
CA ILE A 132 6.80 26.59 1.62
C ILE A 132 7.26 26.80 3.09
N LYS A 133 7.68 28.02 3.45
CA LYS A 133 8.10 28.42 4.80
C LYS A 133 6.94 28.81 5.73
N SER A 134 5.68 28.81 5.27
CA SER A 134 4.54 29.17 6.12
C SER A 134 4.21 28.04 7.11
N LEU A 135 3.98 28.41 8.37
CA LEU A 135 3.64 27.46 9.45
C LEU A 135 2.45 26.56 9.09
N LYS A 136 1.51 27.05 8.28
CA LYS A 136 0.33 26.30 7.82
C LYS A 136 0.70 25.22 6.79
N MET A 137 1.59 25.50 5.85
CA MET A 137 2.10 24.48 4.91
C MET A 137 2.97 23.45 5.61
N GLN A 138 3.76 23.89 6.60
CA GLN A 138 4.54 22.99 7.45
C GLN A 138 3.62 22.02 8.22
N ARG A 139 2.53 22.50 8.83
CA ARG A 139 1.52 21.66 9.50
C ARG A 139 0.93 20.59 8.59
N LEU A 140 0.57 20.96 7.36
CA LEU A 140 0.00 20.03 6.38
C LEU A 140 1.01 18.92 6.00
N ASN A 141 2.24 19.30 5.66
CA ASN A 141 3.28 18.37 5.23
C ASN A 141 3.80 17.50 6.37
N VAL A 142 4.00 18.10 7.55
CA VAL A 142 4.44 17.37 8.74
C VAL A 142 3.33 16.45 9.22
N GLY A 143 2.08 16.90 9.29
CA GLY A 143 0.93 16.07 9.71
C GLY A 143 0.77 14.84 8.83
N PHE A 144 0.75 14.97 7.50
CA PHE A 144 0.60 13.82 6.61
C PHE A 144 1.84 12.94 6.45
N SER A 145 2.99 13.33 7.02
CA SER A 145 4.18 12.48 7.03
C SER A 145 4.28 11.58 8.26
N ARG A 146 3.24 11.53 9.10
CA ARG A 146 3.28 10.78 10.38
C ARG A 146 2.87 9.33 10.26
N ALA A 147 2.16 8.97 9.20
CA ALA A 147 1.78 7.59 8.93
C ALA A 147 2.92 6.85 8.23
N ARG A 148 3.34 5.72 8.79
CA ARG A 148 4.28 4.78 8.16
C ARG A 148 3.56 3.82 7.22
N ASP A 149 2.48 3.19 7.69
CA ASP A 149 1.78 2.14 6.96
C ASP A 149 0.38 2.57 6.52
N THR A 150 -0.43 3.12 7.43
CA THR A 150 -1.85 3.35 7.19
C THR A 150 -2.28 4.77 7.56
N MET A 151 -2.93 5.44 6.62
CA MET A 151 -3.64 6.72 6.80
C MET A 151 -5.15 6.48 6.83
N VAL A 152 -5.81 6.96 7.88
CA VAL A 152 -7.27 6.92 7.99
C VAL A 152 -7.81 8.35 8.11
N PHE A 153 -8.47 8.85 7.07
CA PHE A 153 -9.12 10.15 7.08
C PHE A 153 -10.55 10.02 7.58
N VAL A 154 -10.85 10.65 8.70
CA VAL A 154 -12.19 10.70 9.30
C VAL A 154 -12.75 12.08 9.06
N HIS A 155 -13.86 12.15 8.34
CA HIS A 155 -14.39 13.41 7.82
C HIS A 155 -15.91 13.46 7.88
N SER A 156 -16.44 14.61 8.27
CA SER A 156 -17.89 14.83 8.44
C SER A 156 -18.56 15.48 7.24
N MET A 157 -17.79 16.14 6.37
CA MET A 157 -18.31 16.75 5.14
C MET A 157 -17.91 15.93 3.90
N PRO A 158 -18.62 16.09 2.77
CA PRO A 158 -18.11 15.69 1.47
C PRO A 158 -16.69 16.24 1.20
N LEU A 159 -15.86 15.49 0.48
CA LEU A 159 -14.44 15.86 0.29
C LEU A 159 -14.28 17.15 -0.51
N GLU A 160 -15.18 17.36 -1.47
CA GLU A 160 -15.34 18.57 -2.27
C GLU A 160 -15.60 19.84 -1.44
N ASP A 161 -16.16 19.69 -0.24
CA ASP A 161 -16.46 20.84 0.62
C ASP A 161 -15.24 21.35 1.39
N TYR A 162 -14.14 20.58 1.47
CA TYR A 162 -12.87 21.00 2.09
C TYR A 162 -11.97 21.84 1.16
N MET A 163 -12.43 22.11 -0.08
CA MET A 163 -11.63 22.71 -1.16
C MET A 163 -11.23 24.18 -0.95
N ASP A 164 -11.76 24.83 0.09
CA ASP A 164 -11.41 26.19 0.47
C ASP A 164 -10.09 26.29 1.25
N THR A 165 -9.39 25.15 1.42
CA THR A 165 -8.04 25.05 1.98
C THR A 165 -7.17 24.08 1.18
N ARG A 166 -5.84 24.18 1.33
CA ARG A 166 -4.86 23.21 0.80
C ARG A 166 -5.02 21.80 1.40
N LEU A 167 -5.76 21.66 2.52
CA LEU A 167 -6.17 20.34 3.02
C LEU A 167 -7.08 19.64 2.01
N GLY A 168 -8.05 20.35 1.43
CA GLY A 168 -8.93 19.82 0.41
C GLY A 168 -8.16 19.31 -0.81
N ASP A 169 -7.15 20.05 -1.28
CA ASP A 169 -6.26 19.60 -2.35
C ASP A 169 -5.60 18.25 -2.02
N ALA A 170 -5.09 18.10 -0.80
CA ALA A 170 -4.45 16.87 -0.33
C ALA A 170 -5.45 15.71 -0.17
N LEU A 171 -6.64 15.96 0.39
CA LEU A 171 -7.69 14.96 0.51
C LEU A 171 -8.17 14.46 -0.85
N ARG A 172 -8.36 15.38 -1.81
CA ARG A 172 -8.69 15.03 -3.20
C ARG A 172 -7.59 14.19 -3.83
N PHE A 173 -6.32 14.55 -3.65
CA PHE A 173 -5.19 13.76 -4.16
C PHE A 173 -5.23 12.32 -3.61
N TYR A 174 -5.37 12.15 -2.30
CA TYR A 174 -5.43 10.82 -1.68
C TYR A 174 -6.68 10.04 -2.10
N TRP A 175 -7.82 10.70 -2.23
CA TRP A 175 -9.05 10.06 -2.67
C TRP A 175 -8.96 9.58 -4.13
N THR A 176 -8.40 10.40 -5.00
CA THR A 176 -8.12 10.02 -6.40
C THR A 176 -7.13 8.87 -6.44
N LEU A 177 -6.03 8.92 -5.68
CA LEU A 177 -5.07 7.84 -5.57
C LEU A 177 -5.72 6.51 -5.11
N LEU A 178 -6.61 6.57 -4.11
CA LEU A 178 -7.38 5.42 -3.64
C LEU A 178 -8.30 4.88 -4.73
N LYS A 179 -9.06 5.76 -5.40
CA LYS A 179 -10.00 5.37 -6.47
C LYS A 179 -9.31 4.78 -7.68
N ASP A 180 -8.25 5.43 -8.14
CA ASP A 180 -7.48 5.01 -9.30
C ASP A 180 -6.77 3.71 -9.00
N THR A 181 -6.14 3.57 -7.83
CA THR A 181 -5.55 2.29 -7.45
C THR A 181 -6.61 1.20 -7.29
N LYS A 182 -7.75 1.47 -6.63
CA LYS A 182 -8.86 0.49 -6.54
C LYS A 182 -9.36 0.06 -7.93
N ARG A 183 -9.29 0.96 -8.92
CA ARG A 183 -9.62 0.66 -10.32
C ARG A 183 -8.52 -0.14 -11.01
N SER A 184 -7.25 0.12 -10.68
CA SER A 184 -6.08 -0.57 -11.22
C SER A 184 -5.82 -1.95 -10.60
N ASP A 185 -6.42 -2.28 -9.45
CA ASP A 185 -6.09 -3.48 -8.66
C ASP A 185 -6.57 -4.82 -9.26
N HIS A 186 -7.30 -4.87 -10.38
CA HIS A 186 -7.57 -6.13 -11.08
C HIS A 186 -7.57 -6.08 -12.60
N PHE A 187 -7.30 -4.94 -13.25
CA PHE A 187 -7.39 -4.87 -14.70
C PHE A 187 -6.51 -3.73 -15.26
N ILE A 188 -5.41 -4.12 -15.92
CA ILE A 188 -4.80 -3.31 -16.97
C ILE A 188 -4.66 -4.23 -18.19
N VAL A 189 -5.59 -4.09 -19.14
CA VAL A 189 -5.48 -4.63 -20.49
C VAL A 189 -5.16 -3.45 -21.41
N GLU A 190 -4.02 -2.83 -21.17
CA GLU A 190 -3.37 -2.02 -22.20
C GLU A 190 -2.17 -2.80 -22.71
N GLU A 191 -2.16 -3.07 -24.01
CA GLU A 191 -1.11 -3.82 -24.70
C GLU A 191 0.28 -3.22 -24.51
N LYS A 192 0.36 -1.92 -24.16
CA LYS A 192 1.60 -1.18 -23.86
C LYS A 192 2.23 -1.51 -22.50
N THR A 193 1.59 -2.34 -21.67
CA THR A 193 2.06 -2.65 -20.32
C THR A 193 3.10 -3.76 -20.28
N PHE A 194 3.15 -4.59 -21.33
CA PHE A 194 4.08 -5.72 -21.44
C PHE A 194 5.14 -5.41 -22.49
N ASP A 195 6.35 -5.89 -22.26
CA ASP A 195 7.45 -5.74 -23.21
C ASP A 195 7.43 -6.83 -24.28
N SER A 196 6.74 -7.94 -24.02
CA SER A 196 6.58 -9.05 -24.97
C SER A 196 5.17 -9.66 -25.02
N PRO A 197 4.77 -10.25 -26.16
CA PRO A 197 3.53 -11.03 -26.25
C PRO A 197 3.48 -12.21 -25.28
N LYS A 198 4.64 -12.76 -24.89
CA LYS A 198 4.73 -13.90 -23.99
C LYS A 198 4.49 -13.54 -22.53
N GLU A 199 4.93 -12.36 -22.09
CA GLU A 199 4.51 -11.82 -20.80
C GLU A 199 3.00 -11.63 -20.72
N LYS A 200 2.39 -11.09 -21.79
CA LYS A 200 0.92 -10.96 -21.87
C LYS A 200 0.22 -12.31 -21.78
N GLU A 201 0.71 -13.33 -22.49
CA GLU A 201 0.21 -14.72 -22.40
C GLU A 201 0.35 -15.25 -20.97
N LEU A 202 1.52 -15.08 -20.34
CA LEU A 202 1.79 -15.53 -18.97
C LEU A 202 0.87 -14.85 -17.95
N TYR A 203 0.67 -13.54 -18.08
CA TYR A 203 -0.26 -12.79 -17.24
C TYR A 203 -1.69 -13.32 -17.37
N GLN A 204 -2.16 -13.55 -18.60
CA GLN A 204 -3.49 -14.12 -18.84
C GLN A 204 -3.63 -15.53 -18.27
N LEU A 205 -2.60 -16.37 -18.36
CA LEU A 205 -2.57 -17.69 -17.74
C LEU A 205 -2.64 -17.58 -16.21
N LEU A 206 -1.85 -16.68 -15.62
CA LEU A 206 -1.81 -16.46 -14.17
C LEU A 206 -3.18 -16.07 -13.62
N LEU A 207 -3.88 -15.15 -14.28
CA LEU A 207 -5.23 -14.75 -13.90
C LEU A 207 -6.25 -15.89 -13.95
N GLN A 208 -6.01 -16.93 -14.76
CA GLN A 208 -6.91 -18.09 -14.87
C GLN A 208 -6.62 -19.18 -13.82
N THR A 209 -5.51 -19.09 -13.08
CA THR A 209 -5.15 -20.11 -12.08
C THR A 209 -6.10 -20.08 -10.89
N ASP A 210 -6.43 -21.26 -10.36
CA ASP A 210 -7.18 -21.40 -9.10
C ASP A 210 -6.49 -20.69 -7.94
N PHE A 211 -5.15 -20.71 -7.91
CA PHE A 211 -4.33 -20.03 -6.93
C PHE A 211 -4.61 -18.54 -6.92
N PHE A 212 -4.60 -17.89 -8.09
CA PHE A 212 -4.95 -16.48 -8.20
C PHE A 212 -6.41 -16.24 -7.80
N GLN A 213 -7.35 -17.03 -8.31
CA GLN A 213 -8.78 -16.84 -8.02
C GLN A 213 -9.09 -16.92 -6.53
N LYS A 214 -8.47 -17.86 -5.80
CA LYS A 214 -8.62 -18.01 -4.34
C LYS A 214 -7.95 -16.90 -3.54
N ASN A 215 -6.92 -16.27 -4.09
CA ASN A 215 -6.12 -15.25 -3.41
C ASN A 215 -6.33 -13.84 -3.96
N ARG A 216 -7.31 -13.64 -4.85
CA ARG A 216 -7.49 -12.42 -5.63
C ARG A 216 -7.52 -11.13 -4.81
N GLU A 217 -8.10 -11.16 -3.62
CA GLU A 217 -8.18 -9.99 -2.72
C GLU A 217 -6.89 -9.72 -1.95
N ARG A 218 -6.01 -10.73 -1.86
CA ARG A 218 -4.78 -10.74 -1.07
C ARG A 218 -3.53 -10.72 -1.96
N MET A 219 -3.68 -10.81 -3.27
CA MET A 219 -2.60 -11.01 -4.22
C MET A 219 -2.50 -9.80 -5.16
N HIS A 220 -1.29 -9.28 -5.33
CA HIS A 220 -1.00 -8.20 -6.28
C HIS A 220 -0.04 -8.68 -7.35
N ILE A 221 -0.23 -8.20 -8.57
CA ILE A 221 0.62 -8.49 -9.71
C ILE A 221 1.01 -7.16 -10.35
N ILE A 222 2.29 -6.83 -10.31
CA ILE A 222 2.83 -5.58 -10.86
C ILE A 222 3.69 -5.94 -12.07
N PRO A 223 3.21 -5.73 -13.30
CA PRO A 223 4.02 -5.96 -14.50
C PRO A 223 5.12 -4.91 -14.63
N GLN A 224 6.22 -5.28 -15.29
CA GLN A 224 7.31 -4.40 -15.68
C GLN A 224 7.89 -3.59 -14.51
N PHE A 225 8.09 -4.27 -13.37
CA PHE A 225 8.43 -3.65 -12.10
C PHE A 225 9.92 -3.23 -12.05
N ASP A 226 10.18 -1.94 -11.81
CA ASP A 226 11.53 -1.35 -11.67
C ASP A 226 12.15 -1.67 -10.29
N ILE A 227 12.51 -2.94 -10.12
CA ILE A 227 13.03 -3.48 -8.85
C ILE A 227 14.38 -2.89 -8.46
N GLY A 228 15.23 -2.59 -9.44
CA GLY A 228 16.55 -1.99 -9.19
C GLY A 228 16.41 -0.62 -8.55
N ARG A 229 15.53 0.24 -9.11
CA ARG A 229 15.25 1.54 -8.50
C ARG A 229 14.65 1.41 -7.11
N TYR A 230 13.79 0.42 -6.88
CA TYR A 230 13.20 0.18 -5.57
C TYR A 230 14.27 -0.19 -4.54
N ILE A 231 15.08 -1.22 -4.80
CA ILE A 231 16.13 -1.69 -3.89
C ILE A 231 17.14 -0.57 -3.61
N ALA A 232 17.51 0.22 -4.62
CA ALA A 232 18.41 1.36 -4.45
C ALA A 232 17.86 2.40 -3.45
N GLN A 233 16.55 2.64 -3.48
CA GLN A 233 15.89 3.60 -2.58
C GLN A 233 15.76 3.05 -1.16
N GLU A 234 15.43 1.76 -1.02
CA GLU A 234 15.19 1.12 0.27
C GLU A 234 16.50 0.93 1.04
N TYR A 235 17.51 0.32 0.41
CA TYR A 235 18.76 -0.05 1.06
C TYR A 235 19.86 1.00 0.95
N LYS A 236 19.63 2.10 0.22
CA LYS A 236 20.62 3.15 -0.07
C LYS A 236 21.93 2.58 -0.65
N LYS A 237 21.84 1.46 -1.37
CA LYS A 237 22.96 0.81 -2.05
C LYS A 237 22.85 1.00 -3.54
N TYR A 238 24.00 0.97 -4.22
CA TYR A 238 23.99 0.84 -5.67
C TYR A 238 23.54 -0.57 -6.05
N ILE A 239 22.59 -0.64 -6.96
CA ILE A 239 22.18 -1.84 -7.68
C ILE A 239 21.90 -1.40 -9.12
N PRO A 240 22.15 -2.24 -10.14
CA PRO A 240 21.75 -1.91 -11.50
C PRO A 240 20.24 -1.64 -11.59
N LYS A 241 19.84 -0.89 -12.63
CA LYS A 241 18.42 -0.55 -12.89
C LYS A 241 17.67 -1.75 -13.48
N TYR A 242 17.62 -2.83 -12.72
CA TYR A 242 16.90 -4.03 -13.08
C TYR A 242 15.40 -3.75 -13.14
N ARG A 243 14.77 -4.29 -14.18
CA ARG A 243 13.33 -4.39 -14.31
C ARG A 243 12.99 -5.87 -14.46
N VAL A 244 11.93 -6.29 -13.79
CA VAL A 244 11.43 -7.67 -13.82
C VAL A 244 10.06 -7.69 -14.48
N ASP A 245 9.72 -8.80 -15.14
CA ASP A 245 8.47 -8.90 -15.90
C ASP A 245 7.26 -8.76 -14.99
N PHE A 246 7.28 -9.42 -13.83
CA PHE A 246 6.23 -9.35 -12.83
C PHE A 246 6.80 -9.40 -11.42
N LEU A 247 6.38 -8.46 -10.57
CA LEU A 247 6.43 -8.64 -9.12
C LEU A 247 5.05 -9.11 -8.65
N VAL A 248 5.01 -10.32 -8.08
CA VAL A 248 3.82 -10.93 -7.53
C VAL A 248 3.93 -10.93 -6.01
N THR A 249 2.96 -10.35 -5.31
CA THR A 249 2.93 -10.36 -3.85
C THR A 249 1.67 -11.01 -3.31
N LEU A 250 1.77 -11.64 -2.14
CA LEU A 250 0.66 -12.28 -1.44
C LEU A 250 0.69 -11.88 0.04
N ALA A 251 -0.39 -11.25 0.49
CA ALA A 251 -0.60 -10.86 1.89
C ALA A 251 -1.31 -11.97 2.68
N GLU A 252 -0.67 -12.46 3.75
CA GLU A 252 -1.23 -13.50 4.61
C GLU A 252 -0.75 -13.37 6.06
N GLY A 253 -1.69 -13.37 7.02
CA GLY A 253 -1.36 -13.31 8.45
C GLY A 253 -0.59 -12.07 8.89
N GLY A 254 -0.75 -10.94 8.18
CA GLY A 254 -0.02 -9.70 8.43
C GLY A 254 1.43 -9.70 7.91
N ARG A 255 1.83 -10.72 7.14
CA ARG A 255 3.10 -10.78 6.41
C ARG A 255 2.84 -10.76 4.92
N GLU A 256 3.75 -10.18 4.16
CA GLU A 256 3.71 -10.22 2.70
C GLU A 256 4.83 -11.11 2.18
N ARG A 257 4.49 -11.95 1.21
CA ARG A 257 5.46 -12.80 0.50
C ARG A 257 5.56 -12.33 -0.94
N SER A 258 6.78 -12.14 -1.41
CA SER A 258 7.06 -11.66 -2.76
C SER A 258 7.65 -12.77 -3.64
N LEU A 259 7.28 -12.77 -4.90
CA LEU A 259 7.78 -13.64 -5.95
C LEU A 259 8.01 -12.81 -7.21
N ILE A 260 9.22 -12.85 -7.74
CA ILE A 260 9.52 -12.37 -9.08
C ILE A 260 9.15 -13.47 -10.06
N LEU A 261 8.28 -13.15 -11.01
CA LEU A 261 7.86 -14.06 -12.07
C LEU A 261 8.39 -13.52 -13.40
N GLU A 262 9.19 -14.30 -14.11
CA GLU A 262 9.79 -13.93 -15.41
C GLU A 262 9.44 -14.95 -16.49
N TYR A 263 9.23 -14.47 -17.71
CA TYR A 263 9.12 -15.32 -18.90
C TYR A 263 10.44 -15.30 -19.68
N ASP A 264 11.21 -16.37 -19.56
CA ASP A 264 12.49 -16.52 -20.22
C ASP A 264 12.31 -17.08 -21.63
N GLY A 265 12.30 -16.17 -22.61
CA GLY A 265 12.36 -16.51 -24.03
C GLY A 265 13.66 -17.21 -24.40
N LEU A 266 13.56 -18.29 -25.16
CA LEU A 266 14.70 -19.13 -25.53
C LEU A 266 15.80 -18.32 -26.23
N GLU A 267 15.40 -17.43 -27.13
CA GLU A 267 16.28 -16.64 -27.98
C GLU A 267 17.05 -15.55 -27.22
N TYR A 268 16.60 -15.20 -26.01
CA TYR A 268 17.11 -14.06 -25.24
C TYR A 268 17.85 -14.46 -23.98
N HIS A 269 17.55 -15.63 -23.41
CA HIS A 269 18.06 -16.07 -22.11
C HIS A 269 18.95 -17.33 -22.18
N THR A 270 19.32 -17.77 -23.39
CA THR A 270 20.26 -18.88 -23.58
C THR A 270 21.46 -18.48 -24.44
N LYS A 271 22.62 -19.12 -24.21
CA LYS A 271 23.87 -18.86 -24.94
C LYS A 271 23.76 -19.35 -26.38
N ASP A 272 23.28 -20.58 -26.57
CA ASP A 272 22.95 -21.13 -27.88
C ASP A 272 21.51 -21.70 -27.90
N PRO A 273 20.53 -20.93 -28.39
CA PRO A 273 19.15 -21.39 -28.56
C PRO A 273 19.01 -22.66 -29.41
N SER A 274 19.97 -22.92 -30.31
CA SER A 274 19.86 -24.00 -31.29
C SER A 274 20.06 -25.38 -30.68
N VAL A 275 20.71 -25.49 -29.51
CA VAL A 275 20.96 -26.79 -28.84
C VAL A 275 19.88 -27.16 -27.82
N VAL A 276 19.05 -26.21 -27.40
CA VAL A 276 18.09 -26.41 -26.31
C VAL A 276 16.86 -27.19 -26.78
N ARG A 277 16.57 -28.34 -26.17
CA ARG A 277 15.43 -29.21 -26.47
C ARG A 277 14.58 -29.56 -25.25
N SER A 278 15.09 -29.34 -24.05
CA SER A 278 14.47 -29.68 -22.78
C SER A 278 14.63 -28.56 -21.74
N LEU A 279 14.04 -28.76 -20.57
CA LEU A 279 14.23 -27.85 -19.43
C LEU A 279 15.66 -27.96 -18.88
N GLU A 280 16.25 -29.15 -18.92
CA GLU A 280 17.62 -29.43 -18.52
C GLU A 280 18.60 -28.67 -19.40
N ASP A 281 18.47 -28.77 -20.72
CA ASP A 281 19.32 -28.02 -21.66
C ASP A 281 19.19 -26.50 -21.45
N PHE A 282 17.97 -26.02 -21.18
CA PHE A 282 17.72 -24.59 -20.93
C PHE A 282 18.50 -24.10 -19.71
N ARG A 283 18.59 -24.93 -18.65
CA ARG A 283 19.33 -24.58 -17.43
C ARG A 283 20.85 -24.54 -17.66
N GLU A 284 21.37 -25.43 -18.50
CA GLU A 284 22.80 -25.47 -18.83
C GLU A 284 23.22 -24.29 -19.72
N GLU A 285 22.34 -23.93 -20.65
CA GLU A 285 22.56 -22.85 -21.61
C GLU A 285 22.22 -21.47 -21.08
N TYR A 286 21.79 -21.35 -19.83
CA TYR A 286 21.36 -20.08 -19.24
C TYR A 286 22.48 -19.01 -19.28
N LEU A 287 22.12 -17.77 -19.61
CA LEU A 287 23.09 -16.67 -19.63
C LEU A 287 23.62 -16.37 -18.22
N GLU A 288 24.94 -16.24 -18.07
CA GLU A 288 25.57 -15.95 -16.78
C GLU A 288 25.07 -14.65 -16.16
N TYR A 289 24.79 -13.63 -16.98
CA TYR A 289 24.27 -12.35 -16.52
C TYR A 289 22.93 -12.52 -15.77
N ASP A 290 22.03 -13.34 -16.30
CA ASP A 290 20.71 -13.54 -15.70
C ASP A 290 20.79 -14.36 -14.40
N ILE A 291 21.72 -15.33 -14.32
CA ILE A 291 22.01 -16.06 -13.09
C ILE A 291 22.53 -15.09 -12.02
N ARG A 292 23.49 -14.23 -12.37
CA ARG A 292 24.03 -13.23 -11.44
C ARG A 292 22.96 -12.24 -10.98
N ARG A 293 22.11 -11.75 -11.90
CA ARG A 293 20.96 -10.87 -11.59
C ARG A 293 20.01 -11.54 -10.60
N GLN A 294 19.69 -12.82 -10.83
CA GLN A 294 18.83 -13.58 -9.92
C GLN A 294 19.47 -13.69 -8.52
N LEU A 295 20.72 -14.15 -8.42
CA LEU A 295 21.41 -14.31 -7.14
C LEU A 295 21.51 -12.99 -6.37
N GLU A 296 21.77 -11.88 -7.07
CA GLU A 296 21.80 -10.55 -6.45
C GLU A 296 20.43 -10.17 -5.89
N LEU A 297 19.35 -10.33 -6.67
CA LEU A 297 17.99 -10.01 -6.23
C LEU A 297 17.49 -10.96 -5.13
N GLU A 298 17.88 -12.24 -5.17
CA GLU A 298 17.61 -13.20 -4.09
C GLU A 298 18.32 -12.84 -2.79
N SER A 299 19.50 -12.22 -2.86
CA SER A 299 20.20 -11.72 -1.66
C SER A 299 19.45 -10.61 -0.92
N TYR A 300 18.49 -9.95 -1.59
CA TYR A 300 17.56 -8.98 -0.99
C TYR A 300 16.24 -9.61 -0.50
N GLY A 301 16.13 -10.94 -0.52
CA GLY A 301 14.97 -11.68 -0.01
C GLY A 301 13.86 -11.95 -1.05
N TYR A 302 14.09 -11.65 -2.32
CA TYR A 302 13.15 -12.00 -3.39
C TYR A 302 13.31 -13.46 -3.80
N ARG A 303 12.23 -14.11 -4.21
CA ARG A 303 12.28 -15.46 -4.81
C ARG A 303 11.96 -15.36 -6.29
N PHE A 304 12.51 -16.26 -7.10
CA PHE A 304 12.26 -16.28 -8.54
C PHE A 304 11.46 -17.51 -8.97
N LEU A 305 10.41 -17.28 -9.76
CA LEU A 305 9.80 -18.27 -10.62
C LEU A 305 10.08 -17.88 -12.07
N ARG A 306 11.07 -18.54 -12.65
CA ARG A 306 11.44 -18.41 -14.05
C ARG A 306 10.66 -19.39 -14.90
N ILE A 307 9.96 -18.88 -15.90
CA ILE A 307 9.05 -19.63 -16.75
C ILE A 307 9.55 -19.60 -18.19
N ASN A 308 9.59 -20.76 -18.85
CA ASN A 308 9.83 -20.86 -20.28
C ASN A 308 8.86 -21.85 -20.93
N LYS A 309 9.00 -22.04 -22.25
CA LYS A 309 8.11 -22.94 -23.01
C LYS A 309 8.14 -24.41 -22.51
N PHE A 310 9.25 -24.86 -21.93
CA PHE A 310 9.40 -26.21 -21.40
C PHE A 310 8.84 -26.32 -19.99
N SER A 311 9.06 -25.32 -19.13
CA SER A 311 8.56 -25.35 -17.75
C SER A 311 7.04 -25.21 -17.65
N LEU A 312 6.38 -24.60 -18.65
CA LEU A 312 4.92 -24.55 -18.77
C LEU A 312 4.32 -25.73 -19.54
N ALA A 313 5.14 -26.64 -20.07
CA ALA A 313 4.63 -27.76 -20.84
C ALA A 313 3.84 -28.72 -19.92
N PRO A 314 2.60 -29.10 -20.28
CA PRO A 314 1.88 -30.13 -19.57
C PRO A 314 2.65 -31.45 -19.53
N VAL A 315 2.73 -32.06 -18.34
CA VAL A 315 3.45 -33.33 -18.14
C VAL A 315 2.50 -34.52 -17.98
N LYS A 316 1.22 -34.27 -17.69
CA LYS A 316 0.18 -35.29 -17.55
C LYS A 316 -0.87 -35.13 -18.65
N GLU A 317 -1.46 -36.25 -19.07
CA GLU A 317 -2.58 -36.25 -20.00
C GLU A 317 -3.76 -35.45 -19.43
N GLY A 318 -4.35 -34.57 -20.24
CA GLY A 318 -5.44 -33.68 -19.84
C GLY A 318 -5.03 -32.43 -19.05
N GLN A 319 -3.76 -32.27 -18.68
CA GLN A 319 -3.28 -31.08 -17.99
C GLN A 319 -3.11 -29.89 -18.96
N THR A 320 -3.55 -28.70 -18.56
CA THR A 320 -3.37 -27.45 -19.31
C THR A 320 -2.18 -26.65 -18.80
N LYS A 321 -1.73 -25.62 -19.55
CA LYS A 321 -0.71 -24.67 -19.06
C LYS A 321 -1.18 -23.92 -17.80
N VAL A 322 -2.48 -23.68 -17.67
CA VAL A 322 -3.05 -23.03 -16.48
C VAL A 322 -2.86 -23.94 -15.27
N ASP A 323 -3.12 -25.24 -15.40
CA ASP A 323 -2.91 -26.21 -14.32
C ASP A 323 -1.44 -26.30 -13.91
N VAL A 324 -0.52 -26.33 -14.89
CA VAL A 324 0.93 -26.34 -14.62
C VAL A 324 1.36 -25.08 -13.87
N LEU A 325 0.93 -23.90 -14.34
CA LEU A 325 1.26 -22.63 -13.69
C LEU A 325 0.65 -22.57 -12.28
N ASN A 326 -0.59 -23.03 -12.11
CA ASN A 326 -1.25 -23.11 -10.81
C ASN A 326 -0.43 -23.93 -9.81
N ASP A 327 0.03 -25.12 -10.20
CA ASP A 327 0.87 -25.98 -9.36
C ASP A 327 2.21 -25.33 -9.00
N LEU A 328 2.80 -24.58 -9.94
CA LEU A 328 4.02 -23.82 -9.69
C LEU A 328 3.78 -22.69 -8.68
N MET A 329 2.71 -21.92 -8.84
CA MET A 329 2.35 -20.84 -7.91
C MET A 329 2.13 -21.37 -6.49
N ILE A 330 1.36 -22.46 -6.36
CA ILE A 330 1.17 -23.18 -5.09
C ILE A 330 2.53 -23.56 -4.51
N ARG A 331 3.40 -24.23 -5.27
CA ARG A 331 4.70 -24.68 -4.76
C ARG A 331 5.59 -23.54 -4.26
N TYR A 332 5.63 -22.42 -4.98
CA TYR A 332 6.48 -21.29 -4.63
C TYR A 332 5.95 -20.48 -3.45
N PHE A 333 4.63 -20.40 -3.28
CA PHE A 333 4.04 -19.73 -2.12
C PHE A 333 3.87 -20.67 -0.91
N ASP A 334 3.64 -21.98 -1.07
CA ASP A 334 3.38 -22.90 0.05
C ASP A 334 4.62 -23.52 0.68
N ARG A 335 5.81 -23.40 0.08
CA ARG A 335 7.05 -23.75 0.77
C ARG A 335 7.20 -22.88 2.01
N GLN A 336 6.76 -23.41 3.15
CA GLN A 336 7.17 -22.96 4.46
C GLN A 336 8.70 -23.09 4.51
N GLU A 337 9.36 -21.99 4.85
CA GLU A 337 10.79 -21.99 5.14
C GLU A 337 11.06 -23.06 6.20
N VAL A 338 11.86 -24.06 5.83
CA VAL A 338 12.49 -24.99 6.78
C VAL A 338 13.68 -24.28 7.39
#